data_AF-A0A662I7B3-F1
#
_entry.id   AF-A0A662I7B3-F1
#
_cell.length_a   1.000
_cell.length_b   1.000
_cell.length_c   1.000
_cell.angle_alpha   90.00
_cell.angle_beta   90.00
_cell.angle_gamma   90.00
#
_symmetry.space_group_name_H-M   'P 1'
#
loop_
_entity.id
_entity.type
_entity.pdbx_description
1 polymer ?
#
loop_
_entity_poly.entity_id
_entity_poly.type
_entity_poly.pdbx_seq_one_letter_code
_entity_poly.pdbx_strand_id
1 'polypeptide(L)'
;MGALKEIEASSQPCKQRLVRLLARIYLRSRLWERVRGRSPLDVFQHRVLASSYAPSISEFIEQLCRKLGVQSLELEPGEVEELEECGALQLLRKESIVLVAEMYNYVRSSRGGRS
;
A
#
# COMPACT_ATOMS: atom_id res chain seq x y z
N MET A 1 20.18 -20.58 -12.41
CA MET A 1 19.62 -19.22 -12.64
C MET A 1 18.08 -19.25 -12.85
N GLY A 2 17.35 -20.18 -12.21
CA GLY A 2 15.89 -20.37 -12.43
C GLY A 2 15.03 -19.92 -11.24
N ALA A 3 15.40 -20.28 -10.01
CA ALA A 3 14.59 -20.03 -8.81
C ALA A 3 14.33 -18.53 -8.49
N LEU A 4 15.25 -17.63 -8.85
CA LEU A 4 15.07 -16.19 -8.58
C LEU A 4 14.00 -15.56 -9.49
N LYS A 5 13.90 -16.01 -10.75
CA LYS A 5 12.90 -15.50 -11.70
C LYS A 5 11.48 -15.96 -11.37
N GLU A 6 11.33 -17.17 -10.82
CA GLU A 6 10.02 -17.69 -10.39
C GLU A 6 9.51 -16.98 -9.12
N ILE A 7 10.41 -16.55 -8.23
CA ILE A 7 10.06 -15.75 -7.03
C ILE A 7 9.69 -14.31 -7.43
N GLU A 8 10.35 -13.72 -8.42
CA GLU A 8 9.97 -12.39 -8.96
C GLU A 8 8.60 -12.42 -9.67
N ALA A 9 8.29 -13.49 -10.39
CA ALA A 9 7.01 -13.64 -11.09
C ALA A 9 5.83 -13.90 -10.11
N SER A 10 6.06 -14.65 -9.02
CA SER A 10 5.03 -14.91 -8.00
C SER A 10 4.79 -13.74 -7.05
N SER A 11 5.79 -12.87 -6.84
CA SER A 11 5.67 -11.66 -6.03
C SER A 11 5.10 -10.46 -6.80
N GLN A 12 5.22 -10.43 -8.13
CA GLN A 12 4.60 -9.41 -9.00
C GLN A 12 3.10 -9.19 -8.75
N PRO A 13 2.24 -10.23 -8.67
CA PRO A 13 0.82 -10.02 -8.38
C PRO A 13 0.59 -9.48 -6.96
N CYS A 14 1.33 -9.97 -5.96
CA CYS A 14 1.24 -9.49 -4.57
C CYS A 14 1.59 -8.01 -4.47
N LYS A 15 2.70 -7.62 -5.11
CA LYS A 15 3.19 -6.25 -5.18
C LYS A 15 2.17 -5.32 -5.84
N GLN A 16 1.62 -5.73 -6.98
CA GLN A 16 0.60 -4.95 -7.68
C GLN A 16 -0.68 -4.77 -6.85
N ARG A 17 -1.14 -5.82 -6.15
CA ARG A 17 -2.29 -5.72 -5.22
C ARG A 17 -2.00 -4.72 -4.10
N LEU A 18 -0.83 -4.79 -3.48
CA LEU A 18 -0.40 -3.82 -2.46
C LEU A 18 -0.37 -2.38 -2.99
N VAL A 19 0.21 -2.17 -4.17
CA VAL A 19 0.28 -0.85 -4.82
C VAL A 19 -1.14 -0.28 -5.00
N ARG A 20 -2.11 -1.09 -5.46
CA ARG A 20 -3.50 -0.68 -5.66
C ARG A 20 -4.23 -0.40 -4.33
N LEU A 21 -4.05 -1.26 -3.33
CA LEU A 21 -4.58 -1.06 -1.98
C LEU A 21 -4.07 0.25 -1.37
N LEU A 22 -2.75 0.43 -1.37
CA LEU A 22 -2.10 1.64 -0.87
C LEU A 22 -2.55 2.88 -1.64
N ALA A 23 -2.73 2.80 -2.96
CA ALA A 23 -3.26 3.90 -3.77
C ALA A 23 -4.68 4.30 -3.35
N ARG A 24 -5.57 3.32 -3.15
CA ARG A 24 -6.95 3.56 -2.67
C ARG A 24 -6.95 4.24 -1.29
N ILE A 25 -6.10 3.79 -0.37
CA ILE A 25 -5.97 4.39 0.97
C ILE A 25 -5.39 5.82 0.87
N TYR A 26 -4.31 6.01 0.10
CA TYR A 26 -3.66 7.29 -0.09
C TYR A 26 -4.62 8.33 -0.65
N LEU A 27 -5.38 7.97 -1.69
CA LEU A 27 -6.34 8.88 -2.32
C LEU A 27 -7.52 9.28 -1.43
N ARG A 28 -7.95 8.40 -0.51
CA ARG A 28 -9.06 8.67 0.42
C ARG A 28 -8.64 9.45 1.67
N SER A 29 -7.35 9.57 1.93
CA SER A 29 -6.83 10.23 3.14
C SER A 29 -7.05 11.75 3.09
N ARG A 30 -7.84 12.26 4.04
CA ARG A 30 -8.04 13.71 4.26
C ARG A 30 -6.87 14.37 4.98
N LEU A 31 -5.90 13.58 5.45
CA LEU A 31 -4.76 14.09 6.19
C LEU A 31 -3.91 15.06 5.35
N TRP A 32 -3.86 14.87 4.02
CA TRP A 32 -2.97 15.64 3.14
C TRP A 32 -3.25 17.14 3.13
N GLU A 33 -4.50 17.54 3.39
CA GLU A 33 -4.88 18.95 3.52
C GLU A 33 -4.29 19.62 4.77
N ARG A 34 -3.85 18.82 5.75
CA ARG A 34 -3.40 19.29 7.07
C ARG A 34 -1.89 19.13 7.28
N VAL A 35 -1.20 18.37 6.43
CA VAL A 35 0.25 18.17 6.53
C VAL A 35 0.94 19.48 6.13
N ARG A 36 1.71 20.07 7.06
CA ARG A 36 2.55 21.25 6.81
C ARG A 36 4.01 20.93 7.09
N GLY A 37 4.91 21.43 6.24
CA GLY A 37 6.36 21.29 6.43
C GLY A 37 6.92 19.86 6.29
N ARG A 38 6.13 18.91 5.78
CA ARG A 38 6.58 17.55 5.44
C ARG A 38 5.94 17.10 4.13
N SER A 39 6.63 16.22 3.41
CA SER A 39 6.06 15.57 2.22
C SER A 39 4.92 14.64 2.63
N PRO A 40 3.72 14.73 2.03
CA PRO A 40 2.64 13.75 2.21
C PRO A 40 3.10 12.32 1.93
N LEU A 41 4.03 12.14 0.99
CA LEU A 41 4.55 10.83 0.62
C LEU A 41 5.42 10.23 1.74
N ASP A 42 6.30 11.03 2.35
CA ASP A 42 7.16 10.59 3.46
C ASP A 42 6.31 10.24 4.69
N VAL A 43 5.30 11.07 4.98
CA VAL A 43 4.34 10.81 6.06
C VAL A 43 3.58 9.51 5.80
N PHE A 44 3.15 9.27 4.56
CA PHE A 44 2.47 8.04 4.18
C PHE A 44 3.39 6.83 4.33
N GLN A 45 4.62 6.89 3.80
CA GLN A 45 5.61 5.82 3.88
C GLN A 45 5.89 5.41 5.34
N HIS A 46 6.09 6.39 6.22
CA HIS A 46 6.33 6.12 7.62
C HIS A 46 5.14 5.41 8.29
N ARG A 47 3.91 5.81 7.94
CA ARG A 47 2.68 5.20 8.48
C ARG A 47 2.45 3.80 7.94
N VAL A 48 2.73 3.56 6.67
CA VAL A 48 2.69 2.22 6.05
C VAL A 48 3.67 1.30 6.77
N LEU A 49 4.94 1.72 6.91
CA LEU A 49 5.95 0.93 7.60
C LEU A 49 5.53 0.64 9.05
N ALA A 50 5.10 1.66 9.79
CA ALA A 50 4.66 1.49 11.17
C ALA A 50 3.46 0.53 11.30
N SER A 51 2.49 0.59 10.39
CA SER A 51 1.35 -0.34 10.42
C SER A 51 1.70 -1.75 9.94
N SER A 52 2.76 -1.91 9.14
CA SER A 52 3.15 -3.24 8.60
C SER A 52 3.56 -4.26 9.68
N TYR A 53 3.83 -3.80 10.90
CA TYR A 53 4.10 -4.64 12.07
C TYR A 53 2.84 -5.21 12.74
N ALA A 54 1.65 -4.92 12.21
CA ALA A 54 0.42 -5.60 12.61
C ALA A 54 0.53 -7.14 12.42
N PRO A 55 -0.26 -7.93 13.18
CA PRO A 55 -0.26 -9.39 13.08
C PRO A 55 -0.99 -9.91 11.83
N SER A 56 -1.86 -9.11 11.20
CA SER A 56 -2.63 -9.48 10.00
C SER A 56 -2.80 -8.30 9.04
N ILE A 57 -3.16 -8.59 7.78
CA ILE A 57 -3.50 -7.61 6.74
C ILE A 57 -4.74 -6.81 7.14
N SER A 58 -5.75 -7.45 7.72
CA SER A 58 -6.93 -6.76 8.26
C SER A 58 -6.55 -5.70 9.29
N GLU A 59 -5.72 -6.07 10.27
CA GLU A 59 -5.25 -5.13 11.29
C GLU A 59 -4.32 -4.05 10.72
N PHE A 60 -3.48 -4.40 9.75
CA PHE A 60 -2.67 -3.43 9.02
C PHE A 60 -3.53 -2.36 8.34
N ILE A 61 -4.57 -2.79 7.61
CA ILE A 61 -5.51 -1.90 6.92
C ILE A 61 -6.22 -1.01 7.95
N GLU A 62 -6.74 -1.59 9.03
CA GLU A 62 -7.43 -0.85 10.08
C GLU A 62 -6.53 0.21 10.72
N GLN A 63 -5.33 -0.18 11.15
CA GLN A 63 -4.37 0.74 11.78
C GLN A 63 -3.94 1.85 10.82
N LEU A 64 -3.67 1.52 9.56
CA LEU A 64 -3.27 2.50 8.55
C LEU A 64 -4.41 3.48 8.25
N CYS A 65 -5.63 2.98 8.04
CA CYS A 65 -6.82 3.81 7.81
C CYS A 65 -7.09 4.73 9.00
N ARG A 66 -7.05 4.20 10.23
CA ARG A 66 -7.20 4.98 11.45
C ARG A 66 -6.18 6.10 11.56
N LYS A 67 -4.89 5.80 11.32
CA LYS A 67 -3.83 6.81 11.32
C LYS A 67 -4.18 7.90 10.31
N LEU A 68 -4.55 7.53 9.08
CA LEU A 68 -4.79 8.44 7.96
C LEU A 68 -6.17 9.14 7.98
N GLY A 69 -7.05 8.82 8.93
CA GLY A 69 -8.40 9.37 9.00
C GLY A 69 -9.30 8.89 7.86
N VAL A 70 -9.04 7.70 7.32
CA VAL A 70 -9.88 7.04 6.31
C VAL A 70 -10.96 6.26 7.06
N GLN A 71 -12.23 6.65 6.87
CA GLN A 71 -13.37 6.06 7.59
C GLN A 71 -13.92 4.79 6.92
N SER A 72 -13.78 4.69 5.60
CA SER A 72 -14.25 3.54 4.84
C SER A 72 -13.27 3.27 3.71
N LEU A 73 -12.97 1.98 3.52
CA LEU A 73 -12.15 1.46 2.44
C LEU A 73 -12.91 0.30 1.82
N GLU A 74 -13.25 0.43 0.54
CA GLU A 74 -13.79 -0.68 -0.25
C GLU A 74 -12.66 -1.65 -0.59
N LEU A 75 -12.85 -2.91 -0.23
CA LEU A 75 -11.97 -4.02 -0.53
C LEU A 75 -12.63 -4.92 -1.56
N GLU A 76 -11.82 -5.49 -2.46
CA GLU A 76 -12.33 -6.49 -3.41
C GLU A 76 -12.58 -7.82 -2.68
N PRO A 77 -13.55 -8.65 -3.12
CA PRO A 77 -13.75 -9.97 -2.55
C PRO A 77 -12.46 -10.81 -2.61
N GLY A 78 -12.06 -11.41 -1.49
CA GLY A 78 -10.85 -12.24 -1.41
C GLY A 78 -9.53 -11.45 -1.29
N GLU A 79 -9.55 -10.12 -1.37
CA GLU A 79 -8.33 -9.31 -1.42
C GLU A 79 -7.48 -9.42 -0.16
N VAL A 80 -8.12 -9.55 1.01
CA VAL A 80 -7.41 -9.70 2.28
C VAL A 80 -6.73 -11.06 2.34
N GLU A 81 -7.45 -12.12 2.00
CA GLU A 81 -6.97 -13.50 2.00
C GLU A 81 -5.78 -13.66 1.04
N GLU A 82 -5.90 -13.14 -0.18
CA GLU A 82 -4.82 -13.20 -1.18
C GLU A 82 -3.56 -12.43 -0.72
N LEU A 83 -3.72 -11.31 -0.01
CA LEU A 83 -2.61 -10.54 0.54
C LEU A 83 -1.93 -11.25 1.72
N GLU A 84 -2.70 -11.95 2.54
CA GLU A 84 -2.17 -12.80 3.61
C GLU A 84 -1.36 -13.96 3.02
N GLU A 85 -1.94 -14.68 2.06
CA GLU A 85 -1.31 -15.83 1.41
C GLU A 85 0.01 -15.47 0.72
N CYS A 86 0.09 -14.29 0.11
CA CYS A 86 1.31 -13.82 -0.55
C CYS A 86 2.33 -13.18 0.39
N GLY A 87 2.06 -13.12 1.70
CA GLY A 87 2.99 -12.58 2.70
C GLY A 87 3.19 -11.06 2.58
N ALA A 88 2.14 -10.32 2.20
CA ALA A 88 2.21 -8.90 1.90
C ALA A 88 2.78 -8.04 3.05
N LEU A 89 2.53 -8.39 4.32
CA LEU A 89 3.13 -7.69 5.46
C LEU A 89 4.65 -7.78 5.47
N GLN A 90 5.21 -8.94 5.11
CA GLN A 90 6.66 -9.12 5.05
C GLN A 90 7.25 -8.30 3.91
N LEU A 91 6.56 -8.21 2.77
CA LEU A 91 6.96 -7.35 1.66
C LEU A 91 6.92 -5.87 2.06
N LEU A 92 5.87 -5.43 2.75
CA LEU A 92 5.75 -4.05 3.26
C LEU A 92 6.91 -3.68 4.19
N ARG A 93 7.29 -4.57 5.10
CA ARG A 93 8.41 -4.35 6.03
C ARG A 93 9.75 -4.21 5.31
N LYS A 94 9.98 -5.02 4.28
CA LYS A 94 11.24 -5.03 3.51
C LYS A 94 11.33 -3.90 2.49
N GLU A 95 10.21 -3.55 1.85
CA GLU A 95 10.19 -2.76 0.62
C GLU A 95 9.24 -1.56 0.66
N SER A 96 8.85 -1.08 1.86
CA SER A 96 7.90 0.04 2.01
C SER A 96 8.24 1.26 1.13
N ILE A 97 9.51 1.63 1.00
CA ILE A 97 9.95 2.77 0.19
C ILE A 97 9.62 2.52 -1.29
N VAL A 98 9.97 1.35 -1.82
CA VAL A 98 9.73 0.98 -3.22
C VAL A 98 8.24 0.87 -3.51
N LEU A 99 7.49 0.19 -2.64
CA LEU A 99 6.04 0.05 -2.77
C LEU A 99 5.30 1.38 -2.77
N VAL A 100 5.71 2.33 -1.92
CA VAL A 100 5.11 3.65 -1.85
C VAL A 100 5.48 4.49 -3.08
N ALA A 101 6.70 4.38 -3.59
CA ALA A 101 7.09 5.03 -4.84
C ALA A 101 6.29 4.50 -6.04
N GLU A 102 6.12 3.18 -6.14
CA GLU A 102 5.30 2.54 -7.18
C GLU A 102 3.82 2.93 -7.07
N MET A 103 3.28 2.94 -5.86
CA MET A 103 1.93 3.45 -5.57
C MET A 103 1.76 4.89 -6.06
N TYR A 104 2.73 5.76 -5.78
CA TYR A 104 2.64 7.15 -6.20
C TYR A 104 2.68 7.29 -7.73
N ASN A 105 3.52 6.51 -8.40
CA ASN A 105 3.55 6.45 -9.87
C ASN A 105 2.24 5.91 -10.45
N TYR A 106 1.66 4.89 -9.84
CA TYR A 106 0.34 4.36 -10.20
C TYR A 106 -0.76 5.44 -10.08
N VAL A 107 -0.77 6.19 -8.97
CA VAL A 107 -1.71 7.30 -8.74
C VAL A 107 -1.54 8.41 -9.77
N ARG A 108 -0.31 8.80 -10.09
CA ARG A 108 -0.01 9.83 -11.10
C ARG A 108 -0.47 9.42 -12.50
N SER A 109 -0.18 8.18 -12.88
CA SER A 109 -0.55 7.63 -14.20
C SER A 109 -2.07 7.54 -14.35
N SER A 110 -2.78 7.16 -13.29
CA SER A 110 -4.24 7.07 -13.27
C SER A 110 -4.94 8.43 -13.34
N ARG A 111 -4.25 9.53 -13.01
CA ARG A 111 -4.78 10.91 -13.11
C ARG A 111 -4.54 11.55 -14.48
N GLY A 112 -3.53 11.12 -15.23
CA GLY A 112 -3.20 11.64 -16.55
C GLY A 112 -4.12 11.15 -17.69
N GLY A 113 -4.95 10.15 -17.46
CA GLY A 113 -5.89 9.59 -18.46
C GLY A 113 -7.25 10.28 -18.56
N ARG A 114 -7.44 11.43 -17.88
CA ARG A 114 -8.62 12.29 -18.05
C ARG A 114 -8.19 13.54 -18.81
N SER A 115 -8.07 13.42 -20.13
CA SER A 115 -8.08 14.55 -21.07
C SER A 115 -9.36 14.47 -21.89
#